data_AF-A0A6N8W0J2-F1
#
_entry.id   AF-A0A6N8W0J2-F1
#
_cell.length_a   1.000
_cell.length_b   1.000
_cell.length_c   1.000
_cell.angle_alpha   90.00
_cell.angle_beta   90.00
_cell.angle_gamma   90.00
#
_symmetry.space_group_name_H-M   'P 1'
#
loop_
_entity.id
_entity.type
_entity.pdbx_description
1 polymer ?
#
loop_
_entity_poly.entity_id
_entity_poly.type
_entity_poly.pdbx_seq_one_letter_code
_entity_poly.pdbx_strand_id
1 'polypeptide(L)'
;MSSREKDLLMHIPPRRRRRALRIHYLIQRGLSQQQVAEKLEISRATVRSDLQLIETHWSRIAAPAADDLLLQSLQLLRIRLSRAIKRDEVSHNARRLMPVEYLHAHNAQETQLNGLAREIRRTVRQVQLRAEQRPDQPDLYDEQPQDSSETMTKLTKIAPPNSTISSPEQEIDP
;
A
#
# COMPACT_ATOMS: atom_id res chain seq x y z
N MET A 1 12.17 -33.04 -11.80
CA MET A 1 11.58 -31.72 -11.49
C MET A 1 12.36 -30.67 -12.26
N SER A 2 11.67 -29.97 -13.16
CA SER A 2 12.29 -28.96 -14.03
C SER A 2 12.70 -27.74 -13.20
N SER A 3 13.82 -27.08 -13.51
CA SER A 3 14.24 -25.84 -12.82
C SER A 3 13.15 -24.77 -12.79
N ARG A 4 12.24 -24.76 -13.78
CA ARG A 4 11.07 -23.87 -13.83
C ARG A 4 10.03 -24.13 -12.73
N GLU A 5 9.87 -25.37 -12.26
CA GLU A 5 8.94 -25.71 -11.17
C GLU A 5 9.49 -25.30 -9.80
N LYS A 6 10.82 -25.35 -9.62
CA LYS A 6 11.49 -24.84 -8.41
C LYS A 6 11.43 -23.31 -8.31
N ASP A 7 11.44 -22.62 -9.46
CA ASP A 7 11.32 -21.16 -9.51
C ASP A 7 9.90 -20.67 -9.25
N LEU A 8 8.88 -21.43 -9.68
CA LEU A 8 7.47 -21.19 -9.31
C LEU A 8 7.20 -21.40 -7.81
N LEU A 9 7.88 -22.35 -7.16
CA LEU A 9 7.76 -22.58 -5.72
C LEU A 9 8.38 -21.47 -4.85
N MET A 10 9.23 -20.62 -5.43
CA MET A 10 9.98 -19.58 -4.72
C MET A 10 9.51 -18.17 -5.11
N HIS A 11 8.19 -17.99 -5.27
CA HIS A 11 7.62 -16.67 -5.48
C HIS A 11 7.75 -15.80 -4.22
N ILE A 12 8.66 -14.82 -4.25
CA ILE A 12 8.82 -13.86 -3.15
C ILE A 12 7.84 -12.70 -3.36
N PRO A 13 6.89 -12.44 -2.43
CA PRO A 13 5.91 -11.37 -2.60
C PRO A 13 6.57 -9.98 -2.70
N PRO A 14 6.01 -9.05 -3.51
CA PRO A 14 6.53 -7.69 -3.67
C PRO A 14 6.75 -6.94 -2.35
N ARG A 15 5.80 -7.08 -1.40
CA ARG A 15 5.90 -6.47 -0.07
C ARG A 15 7.13 -6.97 0.70
N ARG A 16 7.41 -8.27 0.61
CA ARG A 16 8.56 -8.89 1.28
C ARG A 16 9.87 -8.49 0.62
N ARG A 17 9.94 -8.45 -0.71
CA ARG A 17 11.13 -7.95 -1.44
C ARG A 17 11.51 -6.53 -1.02
N ARG A 18 10.53 -5.62 -1.04
CA ARG A 18 10.74 -4.21 -0.61
C ARG A 18 11.17 -4.11 0.85
N ARG A 19 10.52 -4.85 1.74
CA ARG A 19 10.86 -4.86 3.17
C ARG A 19 12.27 -5.38 3.41
N ALA A 20 12.65 -6.48 2.76
CA ALA A 20 13.99 -7.03 2.84
C ALA A 20 15.05 -6.01 2.40
N LEU A 21 14.87 -5.35 1.25
CA LEU A 21 15.81 -4.32 0.79
C LEU A 21 15.87 -3.12 1.74
N ARG A 22 14.73 -2.73 2.31
CA ARG A 22 14.67 -1.66 3.31
C ARG A 22 15.44 -2.03 4.58
N ILE A 23 15.31 -3.28 5.05
CA ILE A 23 16.05 -3.82 6.18
C ILE A 23 17.55 -3.78 5.87
N HIS A 24 17.97 -4.33 4.73
CA HIS A 24 19.38 -4.37 4.32
C HIS A 24 20.00 -2.96 4.23
N TYR A 25 19.27 -2.00 3.64
CA TYR A 25 19.68 -0.60 3.58
C TYR A 25 19.89 0.03 4.97
N LEU A 26 18.99 -0.24 5.92
CA LEU A 26 19.11 0.30 7.27
C LEU A 26 20.30 -0.31 8.02
N ILE A 27 20.58 -1.60 7.81
CA ILE A 27 21.76 -2.26 8.39
C ILE A 27 23.05 -1.71 7.77
N GLN A 28 23.08 -1.45 6.46
CA GLN A 28 24.21 -0.78 5.80
C GLN A 28 24.49 0.62 6.36
N ARG A 29 23.46 1.30 6.90
CA ARG A 29 23.60 2.58 7.60
C ARG A 29 24.08 2.45 9.06
N GLY A 30 24.39 1.24 9.51
CA GLY A 30 24.89 0.96 10.85
C GLY A 30 23.80 0.71 11.91
N LEU A 31 22.53 0.56 11.52
CA LEU A 31 21.48 0.23 12.50
C LEU A 31 21.56 -1.24 12.90
N SER A 32 21.37 -1.51 14.19
CA SER A 32 21.28 -2.89 14.69
C SER A 32 19.96 -3.54 14.26
N GLN A 33 19.91 -4.88 14.21
CA GLN A 33 18.68 -5.61 13.87
C GLN A 33 17.49 -5.23 14.78
N GLN A 34 17.76 -4.88 16.04
CA GLN A 34 16.74 -4.45 16.99
C GLN A 34 16.20 -3.06 16.67
N GLN A 35 17.09 -2.11 16.36
CA GLN A 35 16.67 -0.77 15.93
C GLN A 35 15.89 -0.81 14.62
N VAL A 36 16.24 -1.72 13.70
CA VAL A 36 15.50 -1.92 12.46
C VAL A 36 14.12 -2.52 12.72
N ALA A 37 14.02 -3.49 13.62
CA ALA A 37 12.75 -4.10 14.04
C ALA A 37 11.80 -3.05 14.63
N GLU A 38 12.32 -2.20 15.52
CA GLU A 38 11.58 -1.08 16.12
C GLU A 38 11.14 -0.06 15.06
N LYS A 39 12.05 0.36 14.18
CA LYS A 39 11.77 1.37 13.15
C LYS A 39 10.77 0.93 12.08
N LEU A 40 10.69 -0.37 11.81
CA LEU A 40 9.78 -0.94 10.82
C LEU A 40 8.55 -1.59 11.46
N GLU A 41 8.41 -1.53 12.80
CA GLU A 41 7.31 -2.13 13.56
C GLU A 41 7.12 -3.63 13.24
N ILE A 42 8.23 -4.38 13.14
CA ILE A 42 8.24 -5.81 12.82
C ILE A 42 9.04 -6.60 13.85
N SER A 43 8.79 -7.90 13.95
CA SER A 43 9.56 -8.76 14.86
C SER A 43 11.01 -8.93 14.40
N ARG A 44 11.93 -9.06 15.36
CA ARG A 44 13.34 -9.43 15.11
C ARG A 44 13.48 -10.72 14.29
N ALA A 45 12.57 -11.68 14.47
CA ALA A 45 12.54 -12.91 13.69
C ALA A 45 12.27 -12.62 12.20
N THR A 46 11.36 -11.69 11.91
CA THR A 46 11.07 -11.25 10.53
C THR A 46 12.28 -10.57 9.90
N VAL A 47 12.97 -9.71 10.67
CA VAL A 47 14.21 -9.05 10.22
C VAL A 47 15.27 -10.08 9.83
N ARG A 48 15.51 -11.10 10.67
CA ARG A 48 16.47 -12.17 10.36
C ARG A 48 16.08 -12.99 9.14
N SER A 49 14.81 -13.37 9.05
CA SER A 49 14.30 -14.14 7.90
C SER A 49 14.46 -13.38 6.59
N ASP A 50 14.20 -12.08 6.57
CA ASP A 50 14.32 -11.26 5.37
C ASP A 50 15.79 -10.94 5.02
N LEU A 51 16.71 -10.94 6.00
CA LEU A 51 18.15 -10.87 5.74
C LEU A 51 18.68 -12.16 5.12
N GLN A 52 18.30 -13.32 5.66
CA GLN A 52 18.65 -14.62 5.07
C GLN A 52 18.12 -14.75 3.64
N LEU A 53 16.91 -14.23 3.38
CA LEU A 53 16.33 -14.17 2.05
C LEU A 53 17.20 -13.35 1.08
N ILE A 54 17.78 -12.25 1.54
CA ILE A 54 18.69 -11.41 0.76
C ILE A 54 20.02 -12.11 0.48
N GLU A 55 20.59 -12.77 1.48
CA GLU A 55 21.85 -13.51 1.34
C GLU A 55 21.73 -14.66 0.33
N THR A 56 20.57 -15.33 0.28
CA THR A 56 20.32 -16.49 -0.59
C THR A 56 19.77 -16.12 -1.98
N HIS A 57 19.05 -14.99 -2.09
CA HIS A 57 18.28 -14.67 -3.30
C HIS A 57 18.42 -13.19 -3.75
N TRP A 58 19.58 -12.57 -3.54
CA TRP A 58 19.83 -11.16 -3.91
C TRP A 58 19.40 -10.79 -5.34
N SER A 59 19.82 -11.57 -6.34
CA SER A 59 19.52 -11.30 -7.75
C SER A 59 18.03 -11.35 -8.06
N ARG A 60 17.29 -12.24 -7.38
CA ARG A 60 15.83 -12.42 -7.51
C ARG A 60 15.04 -11.34 -6.76
N ILE A 61 15.67 -10.58 -5.87
CA ILE A 61 15.03 -9.51 -5.08
C ILE A 61 15.34 -8.15 -5.67
N ALA A 62 16.60 -7.86 -5.97
CA ALA A 62 17.06 -6.52 -6.34
C ALA A 62 16.45 -6.05 -7.66
N ALA A 63 16.38 -6.94 -8.66
CA ALA A 63 15.86 -6.62 -9.98
C ALA A 63 14.35 -6.29 -9.97
N PRO A 64 13.46 -7.15 -9.42
CA PRO A 64 12.02 -6.87 -9.37
C PRO A 64 11.62 -5.79 -8.37
N ALA A 65 12.40 -5.59 -7.31
CA ALA A 65 12.03 -4.60 -6.28
C ALA A 65 12.12 -3.15 -6.77
N ALA A 66 12.95 -2.87 -7.77
CA ALA A 66 12.96 -1.55 -8.42
C ALA A 66 11.66 -1.31 -9.22
N ASP A 67 11.12 -2.36 -9.84
CA ASP A 67 9.84 -2.30 -10.56
C ASP A 67 8.68 -2.15 -9.56
N ASP A 68 8.73 -2.94 -8.48
CA ASP A 68 7.81 -2.84 -7.33
C ASP A 68 7.71 -1.41 -6.76
N LEU A 69 8.84 -0.69 -6.68
CA LEU A 69 8.88 0.70 -6.19
C LEU A 69 8.26 1.67 -7.19
N LEU A 70 8.51 1.49 -8.49
CA LEU A 70 7.91 2.31 -9.54
C LEU A 70 6.39 2.14 -9.59
N LEU A 71 5.90 0.91 -9.48
CA LEU A 71 4.46 0.64 -9.43
C LEU A 71 3.81 1.25 -8.20
N GLN A 72 4.46 1.13 -7.03
CA GLN A 72 3.98 1.78 -5.81
C GLN A 72 3.94 3.31 -5.98
N SER A 73 4.95 3.90 -6.62
CA SER A 73 4.98 5.33 -6.91
C SER A 73 3.82 5.75 -7.82
N LEU A 74 3.52 4.95 -8.85
CA LEU A 74 2.42 5.17 -9.77
C LEU A 74 1.06 5.05 -9.07
N GLN A 75 0.89 4.03 -8.22
CA GLN A 75 -0.33 3.88 -7.41
C GLN A 75 -0.55 5.07 -6.48
N LEU A 76 0.50 5.56 -5.82
CA LEU A 76 0.44 6.75 -4.97
C LEU A 76 0.08 8.00 -5.77
N LEU A 77 0.69 8.19 -6.95
CA LEU A 77 0.36 9.31 -7.84
C LEU A 77 -1.10 9.25 -8.31
N ARG A 78 -1.60 8.06 -8.66
CA ARG A 78 -3.01 7.86 -9.01
C ARG A 78 -3.95 8.20 -7.85
N ILE A 79 -3.61 7.80 -6.63
CA ILE A 79 -4.38 8.16 -5.42
C ILE A 79 -4.34 9.68 -5.20
N ARG A 80 -3.18 10.31 -5.33
CA ARG A 80 -3.03 11.78 -5.19
C ARG A 80 -3.86 12.52 -6.23
N LEU A 81 -3.82 12.10 -7.49
CA LEU A 81 -4.64 12.67 -8.57
C LEU A 81 -6.13 12.50 -8.27
N SER A 82 -6.55 11.30 -7.87
CA SER A 82 -7.96 11.03 -7.53
C SER A 82 -8.44 11.90 -6.37
N ARG A 83 -7.59 12.10 -5.35
CA ARG A 83 -7.90 12.99 -4.23
C ARG A 83 -7.94 14.46 -4.65
N ALA A 84 -7.04 14.89 -5.53
CA ALA A 84 -7.01 16.26 -6.05
C ALA A 84 -8.28 16.57 -6.87
N ILE A 85 -8.72 15.63 -7.70
CA ILE A 85 -9.97 15.75 -8.46
C ILE A 85 -11.17 15.76 -7.50
N LYS A 86 -11.23 14.83 -6.53
CA LYS A 86 -12.35 14.77 -5.57
C LYS A 86 -12.45 15.98 -4.65
N ARG A 87 -11.32 16.62 -4.34
CA ARG A 87 -11.27 17.77 -3.42
C ARG A 87 -11.63 19.09 -4.06
N ASP A 88 -11.82 19.14 -5.39
CA ASP A 88 -12.15 20.30 -6.22
C ASP A 88 -12.50 21.58 -5.42
N GLU A 89 -11.44 22.22 -4.90
CA GLU A 89 -11.57 23.30 -3.92
C GLU A 89 -12.16 24.54 -4.60
N VAL A 90 -11.98 24.64 -5.91
CA VAL A 90 -12.52 25.66 -6.78
C VAL A 90 -14.03 25.51 -6.90
N SER A 91 -14.54 24.32 -7.20
CA SER A 91 -16.00 24.08 -7.26
C SER A 91 -16.66 24.24 -5.89
N HIS A 92 -16.00 23.79 -4.81
CA HIS A 92 -16.57 23.89 -3.47
C HIS A 92 -16.65 25.34 -2.95
N ASN A 93 -15.72 26.20 -3.36
CA ASN A 93 -15.66 27.60 -2.91
C ASN A 93 -16.09 28.62 -3.98
N ALA A 94 -16.55 28.16 -5.15
CA ALA A 94 -16.91 29.02 -6.29
C ALA A 94 -17.91 30.14 -5.93
N ARG A 95 -18.81 29.90 -4.98
CA ARG A 95 -19.82 30.88 -4.54
C ARG A 95 -19.31 31.89 -3.51
N ARG A 96 -18.14 31.64 -2.91
CA ARG A 96 -17.56 32.44 -1.82
C ARG A 96 -16.35 33.25 -2.26
N LEU A 97 -15.72 32.87 -3.36
CA LEU A 97 -14.52 33.51 -3.90
C LEU A 97 -14.91 34.70 -4.77
N MET A 98 -14.13 35.78 -4.66
CA MET A 98 -14.21 36.88 -5.61
C MET A 98 -13.72 36.41 -7.00
N PRO A 99 -14.16 37.04 -8.12
CA PRO A 99 -13.80 36.58 -9.47
C PRO A 99 -12.29 36.41 -9.70
N VAL A 100 -11.46 37.31 -9.15
CA VAL A 100 -10.00 37.24 -9.24
C VAL A 100 -9.43 36.08 -8.42
N GLU A 101 -9.93 35.87 -7.21
CA GLU A 101 -9.53 34.76 -6.33
C GLU A 101 -9.92 33.40 -6.92
N TYR A 102 -11.10 33.33 -7.54
CA TYR A 102 -11.55 32.16 -8.29
C TYR A 102 -10.58 31.80 -9.41
N LEU A 103 -10.16 32.78 -10.22
CA LEU A 103 -9.20 32.54 -11.31
C LEU A 103 -7.84 32.05 -10.77
N HIS A 104 -7.35 32.63 -9.68
CA HIS A 104 -6.11 32.17 -9.05
C HIS A 104 -6.22 30.75 -8.51
N ALA A 105 -7.30 30.42 -7.80
CA ALA A 105 -7.55 29.09 -7.28
C ALA A 105 -7.70 28.05 -8.41
N HIS A 106 -8.43 28.41 -9.47
CA HIS A 106 -8.59 27.58 -10.67
C HIS A 106 -7.25 27.28 -11.33
N ASN A 107 -6.44 28.31 -11.60
CA ASN A 107 -5.12 28.15 -12.20
C ASN A 107 -4.16 27.34 -11.31
N ALA A 108 -4.22 27.52 -10.00
CA ALA A 108 -3.43 26.73 -9.05
C ALA A 108 -3.83 25.24 -9.06
N GLN A 109 -5.13 24.95 -9.08
CA GLN A 109 -5.62 23.58 -9.19
C GLN A 109 -5.25 22.95 -10.53
N GLU A 110 -5.41 23.68 -11.63
CA GLU A 110 -5.06 23.20 -12.97
C GLU A 110 -3.55 22.91 -13.08
N THR A 111 -2.69 23.79 -12.57
CA THR A 111 -1.24 23.56 -12.56
C THR A 111 -0.86 22.34 -11.70
N GLN A 112 -1.50 22.14 -10.55
CA GLN A 112 -1.31 20.95 -9.72
C GLN A 112 -1.72 19.66 -10.45
N LEU A 113 -2.91 19.64 -11.08
CA LEU A 113 -3.40 18.48 -11.83
C LEU A 113 -2.51 18.17 -13.02
N ASN A 114 -2.09 19.19 -13.77
CA ASN A 114 -1.16 19.05 -14.89
C ASN A 114 0.21 18.53 -14.43
N GLY A 115 0.70 18.98 -13.28
CA GLY A 115 1.92 18.47 -12.66
C GLY A 115 1.81 16.97 -12.36
N LEU A 116 0.76 16.55 -11.66
CA LEU A 116 0.50 15.15 -11.34
C LEU A 116 0.34 14.28 -12.60
N ALA A 117 -0.37 14.76 -13.62
CA ALA A 117 -0.53 14.05 -14.87
C ALA A 117 0.79 13.89 -15.65
N ARG A 118 1.70 14.87 -15.58
CA ARG A 118 3.05 14.75 -16.16
C ARG A 118 3.89 13.73 -15.38
N GLU A 119 3.84 13.74 -14.06
CA GLU A 119 4.54 12.76 -13.22
C GLU A 119 4.05 11.34 -13.49
N ILE A 120 2.74 11.12 -13.57
CA ILE A 120 2.16 9.81 -13.92
C ILE A 120 2.64 9.34 -15.30
N ARG A 121 2.60 10.21 -16.32
CA ARG A 121 3.09 9.83 -17.66
C ARG A 121 4.57 9.48 -17.67
N ARG A 122 5.39 10.18 -16.89
CA ARG A 122 6.83 9.88 -16.74
C ARG A 122 7.04 8.52 -16.06
N THR A 123 6.35 8.23 -14.97
CA THR A 123 6.49 6.95 -14.25
C THR A 123 5.96 5.78 -15.07
N VAL A 124 4.85 5.95 -15.79
CA VAL A 124 4.34 4.95 -16.75
C VAL A 124 5.39 4.60 -17.81
N ARG A 125 6.02 5.61 -18.43
CA ARG A 125 7.08 5.38 -19.42
C ARG A 125 8.27 4.65 -18.83
N GLN A 126 8.66 4.98 -17.60
CA GLN A 126 9.75 4.27 -16.90
C GLN A 126 9.41 2.81 -16.63
N VAL A 127 8.17 2.50 -16.27
CA VAL A 127 7.70 1.12 -16.11
C VAL A 127 7.75 0.38 -17.45
N GLN A 128 7.24 0.98 -18.52
CA GLN A 128 7.25 0.38 -19.87
C GLN A 128 8.67 0.09 -20.37
N LEU A 129 9.58 1.06 -20.28
CA LEU A 129 10.98 0.90 -20.69
C LEU A 129 11.68 -0.25 -19.93
N ARG A 130 11.34 -0.42 -18.65
CA ARG A 130 11.93 -1.49 -17.83
C ARG A 130 11.32 -2.86 -18.13
N ALA A 131 10.04 -2.92 -18.47
CA ALA A 131 9.39 -4.13 -18.95
C ALA A 131 10.00 -4.58 -20.28
N GLU A 132 10.20 -3.66 -21.23
CA GLU A 132 10.85 -3.92 -22.52
C GLU A 132 12.30 -4.45 -22.37
N GLN A 133 13.02 -3.99 -21.35
CA GLN A 133 14.38 -4.44 -21.06
C GLN A 133 14.47 -5.83 -20.42
N ARG A 134 13.34 -6.47 -20.08
CA ARG A 134 13.28 -7.80 -19.46
C ARG A 134 12.19 -8.70 -20.05
N PRO A 135 12.37 -9.22 -21.28
CA PRO A 135 11.40 -10.12 -21.91
C PRO A 135 11.26 -11.47 -21.17
N ASP A 136 12.21 -11.84 -20.30
CA ASP A 136 12.24 -13.16 -19.63
C ASP A 136 11.44 -13.23 -18.32
N GLN A 137 10.82 -12.14 -17.87
CA GLN A 137 9.92 -12.15 -16.72
C GLN A 137 8.47 -12.22 -17.21
N PRO A 138 7.74 -13.32 -16.97
CA PRO A 138 6.33 -13.38 -17.32
C PRO A 138 5.58 -12.28 -16.58
N ASP A 139 4.67 -11.63 -17.31
CA ASP A 139 3.82 -10.56 -16.81
C ASP A 139 3.19 -10.96 -15.47
N LEU A 140 3.60 -10.26 -14.42
CA LEU A 140 3.18 -10.49 -13.04
C LEU A 140 1.81 -9.84 -12.76
N TYR A 141 1.02 -9.56 -13.81
CA TYR A 141 -0.06 -8.56 -13.79
C TYR A 141 -1.46 -9.12 -14.09
N ASP A 142 -1.72 -10.39 -13.79
CA ASP A 142 -3.09 -10.90 -13.67
C ASP A 142 -3.66 -10.77 -12.24
N GLU A 143 -3.02 -9.99 -11.35
CA GLU A 143 -3.69 -9.60 -10.10
C GLU A 143 -4.68 -8.46 -10.42
N GLN A 144 -5.91 -8.86 -10.74
CA GLN A 144 -7.08 -7.98 -10.67
C GLN A 144 -7.02 -7.18 -9.35
N PRO A 145 -7.38 -5.88 -9.36
CA PRO A 145 -7.46 -5.11 -8.13
C PRO A 145 -8.40 -5.86 -7.18
N GLN A 146 -7.87 -6.43 -6.11
CA GLN A 146 -8.68 -6.93 -5.02
C GLN A 146 -9.41 -5.72 -4.45
N ASP A 147 -10.67 -5.57 -4.84
CA ASP A 147 -11.63 -4.71 -4.21
C ASP A 147 -11.65 -5.08 -2.72
N SER A 148 -11.05 -4.21 -1.92
CA SER A 148 -11.01 -4.31 -0.46
C SER A 148 -12.36 -3.93 0.16
N SER A 149 -13.45 -4.49 -0.36
CA SER A 149 -14.83 -4.27 0.11
C SER A 149 -15.42 -5.44 0.90
N GLU A 150 -14.73 -6.57 1.08
CA GLU A 150 -15.30 -7.75 1.76
C GLU A 150 -14.54 -8.19 3.01
N THR A 151 -14.54 -7.36 4.06
CA THR A 151 -14.41 -7.86 5.44
C THR A 151 -15.18 -6.98 6.44
N MET A 152 -16.48 -6.79 6.24
CA MET A 152 -17.38 -6.32 7.31
C MET A 152 -18.69 -7.12 7.35
N THR A 153 -18.62 -8.44 7.28
CA THR A 153 -19.73 -9.29 7.74
C THR A 153 -19.21 -10.69 8.02
N LYS A 154 -18.85 -10.97 9.28
CA LYS A 154 -19.06 -12.26 9.97
C LYS A 154 -18.37 -12.20 11.35
N LEU A 155 -19.10 -12.69 12.36
CA LEU A 155 -18.93 -12.57 13.82
C LEU A 155 -19.49 -11.24 14.35
N THR A 156 -20.66 -11.20 14.99
CA THR A 156 -21.11 -12.07 16.08
C THR A 156 -22.64 -12.30 16.04
N LYS A 157 -23.04 -13.56 15.83
CA LYS A 157 -24.32 -14.08 16.33
C LYS A 157 -24.03 -14.51 17.78
N ILE A 158 -24.40 -13.68 18.75
CA ILE A 158 -24.52 -14.13 20.15
C ILE A 158 -26.02 -14.22 20.41
N ALA A 159 -26.51 -15.46 20.46
CA ALA A 159 -27.84 -15.77 20.97
C ALA A 159 -27.87 -15.53 22.50
N PRO A 160 -29.01 -15.12 23.06
CA PRO A 160 -29.10 -14.80 24.49
C PRO A 160 -29.23 -16.09 25.32
N PRO A 161 -28.61 -16.18 26.50
CA PRO A 161 -29.01 -17.16 27.50
C PRO A 161 -30.18 -16.62 28.34
N ASN A 162 -31.39 -17.13 28.09
CA ASN A 162 -32.39 -17.41 29.13
C ASN A 162 -31.74 -18.46 30.06
N SER A 163 -31.86 -18.54 31.39
CA SER A 163 -32.74 -18.01 32.45
C SER A 163 -31.86 -18.12 33.74
N THR A 164 -32.08 -17.50 34.91
CA THR A 164 -33.22 -17.62 35.83
C THR A 164 -32.87 -16.82 37.11
N ILE A 165 -33.89 -16.23 37.76
CA ILE A 165 -34.02 -15.91 39.21
C ILE A 165 -33.12 -14.79 39.78
N SER A 166 -33.73 -13.64 40.12
CA SER A 166 -34.23 -13.40 41.49
C SER A 166 -34.91 -12.02 41.57
N SER A 167 -36.21 -12.02 41.89
CA SER A 167 -36.93 -10.82 42.30
C SER A 167 -36.45 -10.35 43.68
N PRO A 168 -36.49 -9.04 43.98
CA PRO A 168 -36.78 -8.56 45.31
C PRO A 168 -38.21 -8.02 45.35
N GLU A 169 -39.02 -8.64 46.22
CA GLU A 169 -40.19 -7.99 46.80
C GLU A 169 -39.71 -6.72 47.52
N GLN A 170 -40.31 -5.58 47.21
CA GLN A 170 -40.40 -4.49 48.17
C GLN A 170 -41.70 -3.72 47.93
N GLU A 171 -42.57 -3.86 48.91
CA GLU A 171 -43.85 -3.20 49.12
C GLU A 171 -43.71 -1.68 48.98
N ILE A 172 -44.59 -1.09 48.18
CA ILE A 172 -45.00 0.30 48.34
C ILE A 172 -46.52 0.28 48.20
N ASP A 173 -47.20 0.36 49.33
CA ASP A 173 -48.60 0.77 49.44
C ASP A 173 -48.63 2.21 50.03
N PRO A 174 -49.72 2.96 49.83
CA PRO A 174 -49.73 4.43 49.77
C PRO A 174 -49.42 5.18 51.07
#